data_AF-A0AAU1SSR0-F1
#
_entry.id   AF-A0AAU1SSR0-F1
#
_cell.length_a   1.000
_cell.length_b   1.000
_cell.length_c   1.000
_cell.angle_alpha   90.00
_cell.angle_beta   90.00
_cell.angle_gamma   90.00
#
_symmetry.space_group_name_H-M   'P 1'
#
loop_
_entity.id
_entity.type
_entity.pdbx_description
1 polymer ?
#
loop_
_entity_poly.entity_id
_entity_poly.type
_entity_poly.pdbx_seq_one_letter_code
_entity_poly.pdbx_strand_id
1 'polypeptide(L)'
;MQYVTETTREAAYRWLVKLQESEIRKLRAVFSNSPSYADLTPVQYDQGLAWLRSLGLVTPAGTAAVVLRAKDPSSAEAAVARVLAKRDLEARKATGDAGEWALLALLRAAGAQDVRHVAAESDSYGYDVEATVAGHPLHIECKATTNARQLVVYLSRNEFETMRADPAWAMVALLVAETGQVHQAVTVDRRWLEASAPADTADGVCWESARYVVPPHATAPGIMVGTGRILADLGQGMNGVRAWGRSSGLALLS
;
A
#
# COMPACT_ATOMS: atom_id res chain seq x y z
N MET A 1 6.26 -2.02 10.69
CA MET A 1 7.49 -1.23 10.95
C MET A 1 7.58 -0.91 12.43
N GLN A 2 8.63 -1.34 13.13
CA GLN A 2 8.84 -1.00 14.55
C GLN A 2 8.92 0.53 14.70
N TYR A 3 8.23 1.10 15.69
CA TYR A 3 8.31 2.52 15.97
C TYR A 3 9.72 2.83 16.52
N VAL A 4 10.50 3.64 15.80
CA VAL A 4 11.87 4.01 16.18
C VAL A 4 11.84 5.38 16.87
N THR A 5 12.47 5.47 18.04
CA THR A 5 12.51 6.72 18.82
C THR A 5 13.31 7.80 18.10
N GLU A 6 13.02 9.07 18.42
CA GLU A 6 13.77 10.20 17.86
C GLU A 6 15.27 10.09 18.10
N THR A 7 15.66 9.71 19.34
CA THR A 7 17.07 9.52 19.70
C THR A 7 17.76 8.40 18.92
N THR A 8 17.02 7.36 18.54
CA THR A 8 17.54 6.28 17.69
C THR A 8 17.75 6.76 16.24
N ARG A 9 16.90 7.67 15.74
CA ARG A 9 17.07 8.27 14.42
C ARG A 9 18.27 9.20 14.38
N GLU A 10 18.42 10.07 15.37
CA GLU A 10 19.57 10.97 15.50
C GLU A 10 20.90 10.18 15.55
N ALA A 11 20.95 9.11 16.35
CA ALA A 11 22.07 8.18 16.37
C ALA A 11 22.38 7.59 14.98
N ALA A 12 21.36 7.17 14.24
CA ALA A 12 21.50 6.60 12.91
C ALA A 12 22.02 7.64 11.89
N TYR A 13 21.56 8.89 11.94
CA TYR A 13 22.04 9.93 11.04
C TYR A 13 23.53 10.22 11.25
N ARG A 14 23.98 10.23 12.50
CA ARG A 14 25.42 10.37 12.85
C ARG A 14 26.24 9.17 12.37
N TRP A 15 25.70 7.97 12.48
CA TRP A 15 26.32 6.78 11.88
C TRP A 15 26.54 6.94 10.38
N LEU A 16 25.53 7.38 9.62
CA LEU A 16 25.63 7.54 8.16
C LEU A 16 26.67 8.59 7.73
N VAL A 17 26.78 9.70 8.47
CA VAL A 17 27.82 10.71 8.22
C VAL A 17 29.20 10.13 8.48
N LYS A 18 29.39 9.45 9.62
CA LYS A 18 30.71 8.99 10.06
C LYS A 18 31.21 7.72 9.37
N LEU A 19 30.32 6.85 8.88
CA LEU A 19 30.71 5.64 8.14
C LEU A 19 31.42 5.93 6.81
N GLN A 20 31.38 7.17 6.33
CA GLN A 20 32.20 7.60 5.19
C GLN A 20 33.66 7.86 5.58
N GLU A 21 33.92 8.15 6.84
CA GLU A 21 35.25 8.52 7.36
C GLU A 21 35.97 7.32 7.98
N SER A 22 35.23 6.36 8.54
CA SER A 22 35.83 5.24 9.27
C SER A 22 34.93 4.02 9.39
N GLU A 23 35.52 2.90 9.84
CA GLU A 23 34.84 1.64 10.08
C GLU A 23 34.08 1.62 11.42
N ILE A 24 33.06 0.76 11.53
CA ILE A 24 32.18 0.66 12.70
C ILE A 24 32.93 0.58 14.03
N ARG A 25 34.00 -0.24 14.11
CA ARG A 25 34.73 -0.45 15.37
C ARG A 25 35.38 0.85 15.87
N LYS A 26 35.99 1.63 14.99
CA LYS A 26 36.61 2.91 15.32
C LYS A 26 35.55 3.94 15.71
N LEU A 27 34.44 3.99 14.98
CA LEU A 27 33.36 4.93 15.26
C LEU A 27 32.65 4.64 16.59
N ARG A 28 32.50 3.37 16.98
CA ARG A 28 32.01 3.02 18.33
C ARG A 28 32.87 3.65 19.42
N ALA A 29 34.20 3.60 19.27
CA ALA A 29 35.11 4.23 20.22
C ALA A 29 34.97 5.76 20.21
N VAL A 30 34.77 6.38 19.04
CA VAL A 30 34.52 7.83 18.93
C VAL A 30 33.22 8.22 19.63
N PHE A 31 32.11 7.55 19.32
CA PHE A 31 30.80 7.84 19.91
C PHE A 31 30.77 7.62 21.43
N SER A 32 31.58 6.70 21.95
CA SER A 32 31.60 6.40 23.40
C SER A 32 32.50 7.35 24.20
N ASN A 33 33.54 7.93 23.59
CA ASN A 33 34.59 8.64 24.33
C ASN A 33 34.69 10.14 23.99
N SER A 34 34.07 10.60 22.90
CA SER A 34 34.15 12.01 22.50
C SER A 34 33.02 12.84 23.12
N PRO A 35 33.34 13.97 23.78
CA PRO A 35 32.34 14.88 24.33
C PRO A 35 31.32 15.39 23.30
N SER A 36 31.70 15.48 22.03
CA SER A 36 30.81 15.92 20.94
C SER A 36 29.67 14.95 20.61
N TYR A 37 29.66 13.76 21.20
CA TYR A 37 28.64 12.72 20.98
C TYR A 37 28.02 12.20 22.30
N ALA A 38 28.28 12.88 23.41
CA ALA A 38 27.86 12.45 24.74
C ALA A 38 26.36 12.66 25.04
N ASP A 39 25.63 13.33 24.13
CA ASP A 39 24.18 13.54 24.21
C ASP A 39 23.36 12.27 23.92
N LEU A 40 24.00 11.22 23.38
CA LEU A 40 23.39 9.92 23.16
C LEU A 40 24.22 8.81 23.82
N THR A 41 23.52 7.83 24.39
CA THR A 41 24.13 6.67 25.03
C THR A 41 24.68 5.68 23.99
N PRO A 42 25.68 4.86 24.34
CA PRO A 42 26.16 3.78 23.48
C PRO A 42 25.05 2.84 23.00
N VAL A 43 24.03 2.59 23.84
CA VAL A 43 22.87 1.76 23.49
C VAL A 43 22.04 2.42 22.39
N GLN A 44 21.82 3.73 22.43
CA GLN A 44 21.11 4.46 21.36
C GLN A 44 21.89 4.41 20.04
N TYR A 45 23.22 4.51 20.09
CA TYR A 45 24.06 4.29 18.91
C TYR A 45 23.94 2.89 18.34
N ASP A 46 23.86 1.87 19.19
CA ASP A 46 23.68 0.49 18.75
C ASP A 46 22.31 0.25 18.13
N GLN A 47 21.26 0.80 18.72
CA GLN A 47 19.91 0.78 18.16
C GLN A 47 19.86 1.50 16.82
N GLY A 48 20.52 2.66 16.69
CA GLY A 48 20.59 3.40 15.43
C GLY A 48 21.27 2.61 14.32
N LEU A 49 22.41 1.98 14.61
CA LEU A 49 23.12 1.12 13.66
C LEU A 49 22.30 -0.12 13.29
N ALA A 50 21.65 -0.76 14.25
CA ALA A 50 20.77 -1.90 14.00
C ALA A 50 19.60 -1.51 13.11
N TRP A 51 19.01 -0.33 13.32
CA TRP A 51 17.96 0.19 12.46
C TRP A 51 18.47 0.42 11.02
N LEU A 52 19.61 1.08 10.83
CA LEU A 52 20.19 1.26 9.49
C LEU A 52 20.44 -0.07 8.75
N ARG A 53 20.91 -1.09 9.48
CA ARG A 53 21.08 -2.45 8.93
C ARG A 53 19.75 -3.08 8.53
N SER A 54 18.70 -2.93 9.35
CA SER A 54 17.35 -3.39 9.00
C SER A 54 16.77 -2.71 7.75
N LEU A 55 17.26 -1.49 7.46
CA LEU A 55 16.92 -0.76 6.24
C LEU A 55 17.79 -1.14 5.04
N GLY A 56 18.82 -1.97 5.22
CA GLY A 56 19.81 -2.29 4.19
C GLY A 56 20.77 -1.14 3.87
N LEU A 57 20.81 -0.10 4.70
CA LEU A 57 21.62 1.11 4.49
C LEU A 57 23.06 0.96 4.97
N VAL A 58 23.32 -0.05 5.80
CA VAL A 58 24.66 -0.47 6.22
C VAL A 58 24.78 -1.95 5.95
N THR A 59 25.80 -2.33 5.18
CA THR A 59 26.07 -3.73 4.85
C THR A 59 26.46 -4.53 6.11
N PRO A 60 26.39 -5.87 6.08
CA PRO A 60 26.90 -6.71 7.17
C PRO A 60 28.38 -6.42 7.47
N ALA A 61 29.17 -6.09 6.45
CA ALA A 61 30.59 -5.71 6.56
C ALA A 61 30.80 -4.32 7.18
N GLY A 62 29.72 -3.55 7.40
CA GLY A 62 29.76 -2.26 8.08
C GLY A 62 30.10 -1.08 7.19
N THR A 63 29.95 -1.23 5.88
CA THR A 63 30.05 -0.11 4.94
C THR A 63 28.67 0.49 4.71
N ALA A 64 28.59 1.82 4.65
CA ALA A 64 27.37 2.48 4.20
C ALA A 64 27.09 2.08 2.75
N ALA A 65 25.82 1.80 2.41
CA ALA A 65 25.43 1.58 1.04
C ALA A 65 25.82 2.81 0.20
N VAL A 66 26.42 2.59 -0.98
CA VAL A 66 27.06 3.60 -1.85
C VAL A 66 26.15 4.80 -2.17
N VAL A 67 24.84 4.65 -1.99
CA VAL A 67 23.78 5.62 -2.27
C VAL A 67 23.70 6.78 -1.24
N LEU A 68 24.41 6.72 -0.10
CA LEU A 68 24.27 7.71 0.97
C LEU A 68 25.58 8.44 1.30
N ARG A 69 26.08 9.29 0.38
CA ARG A 69 27.10 10.30 0.73
C ARG A 69 26.46 11.50 1.44
N ALA A 70 26.02 11.27 2.68
CA ALA A 70 25.53 12.34 3.57
C ALA A 70 26.70 13.09 4.21
N LYS A 71 26.77 14.42 4.04
CA LYS A 71 27.85 15.26 4.59
C LYS A 71 27.57 15.70 6.03
N ASP A 72 26.31 15.69 6.41
CA ASP A 72 25.78 16.18 7.68
C ASP A 72 24.48 15.43 8.05
N PRO A 73 24.01 15.53 9.31
CA PRO A 73 22.80 14.82 9.75
C PRO A 73 21.53 15.14 8.96
N SER A 74 21.34 16.38 8.51
CA SER A 74 20.15 16.78 7.72
C SER A 74 20.15 16.09 6.36
N SER A 75 21.31 16.03 5.69
CA SER A 75 21.47 15.28 4.44
C SER A 75 21.29 13.76 4.64
N ALA A 76 21.66 13.21 5.80
CA ALA A 76 21.45 11.81 6.16
C ALA A 76 19.97 11.51 6.38
N GLU A 77 19.26 12.37 7.10
CA GLU A 77 17.82 12.29 7.32
C GLU A 77 17.06 12.29 6.00
N ALA A 78 17.31 13.28 5.13
CA ALA A 78 16.66 13.37 3.82
C ALA A 78 16.90 12.10 2.98
N ALA A 79 18.09 11.50 3.09
CA ALA A 79 18.43 10.31 2.34
C ALA A 79 17.77 9.04 2.89
N VAL A 80 17.66 8.90 4.22
CA VAL A 80 16.84 7.85 4.86
C VAL A 80 15.36 8.01 4.50
N ALA A 81 14.84 9.24 4.54
CA ALA A 81 13.44 9.53 4.17
C ALA A 81 13.14 9.10 2.72
N ARG A 82 14.04 9.39 1.77
CA ARG A 82 13.90 8.91 0.38
C ARG A 82 13.86 7.39 0.27
N VAL A 83 14.70 6.69 1.03
CA VAL A 83 14.75 5.22 1.01
C VAL A 83 13.46 4.64 1.59
N LEU A 84 12.97 5.18 2.70
CA LEU A 84 11.70 4.77 3.30
C LEU A 84 10.54 5.03 2.34
N ALA A 85 10.48 6.23 1.73
CA ALA A 85 9.45 6.55 0.74
C ALA A 85 9.49 5.61 -0.47
N LYS A 86 10.68 5.28 -0.97
CA LYS A 86 10.84 4.31 -2.06
C LYS A 86 10.36 2.91 -1.64
N ARG A 87 10.74 2.43 -0.45
CA ARG A 87 10.28 1.13 0.07
C ARG A 87 8.78 1.10 0.29
N ASP A 88 8.19 2.20 0.76
CA ASP A 88 6.74 2.32 0.90
C ASP A 88 6.03 2.25 -0.45
N LEU A 89 6.59 2.89 -1.49
CA LEU A 89 6.09 2.79 -2.87
C LEU A 89 6.21 1.35 -3.40
N GLU A 90 7.36 0.69 -3.21
CA GLU A 90 7.57 -0.71 -3.61
C GLU A 90 6.61 -1.66 -2.87
N ALA A 91 6.42 -1.48 -1.57
CA ALA A 91 5.50 -2.27 -0.76
C ALA A 91 4.04 -2.05 -1.18
N ARG A 92 3.64 -0.81 -1.49
CA ARG A 92 2.32 -0.50 -2.05
C ARG A 92 2.12 -1.13 -3.41
N LYS A 93 3.11 -1.06 -4.29
CA LYS A 93 3.06 -1.71 -5.60
C LYS A 93 2.92 -3.22 -5.44
N ALA A 94 3.75 -3.86 -4.61
CA ALA A 94 3.67 -5.29 -4.34
C ALA A 94 2.30 -5.70 -3.77
N THR A 95 1.70 -4.86 -2.93
CA THR A 95 0.35 -5.08 -2.41
C THR A 95 -0.71 -4.98 -3.51
N GLY A 96 -0.59 -3.98 -4.40
CA GLY A 96 -1.44 -3.80 -5.57
C GLY A 96 -1.38 -5.02 -6.50
N ASP A 97 -0.16 -5.36 -6.95
CA ASP A 97 0.09 -6.52 -7.82
C ASP A 97 -0.47 -7.81 -7.21
N ALA A 98 -0.20 -8.07 -5.92
CA ALA A 98 -0.71 -9.25 -5.22
C ALA A 98 -2.26 -9.27 -5.15
N GLY A 99 -2.87 -8.10 -4.96
CA GLY A 99 -4.31 -7.93 -4.97
C GLY A 99 -4.95 -8.26 -6.32
N GLU A 100 -4.41 -7.73 -7.41
CA GLU A 100 -4.86 -8.02 -8.78
C GLU A 100 -4.76 -9.52 -9.10
N TRP A 101 -3.62 -10.15 -8.79
CA TRP A 101 -3.44 -11.59 -8.99
C TRP A 101 -4.43 -12.43 -8.18
N ALA A 102 -4.66 -12.03 -6.93
CA ALA A 102 -5.61 -12.71 -6.08
C ALA A 102 -7.05 -12.53 -6.57
N LEU A 103 -7.41 -11.33 -7.08
CA LEU A 103 -8.71 -11.07 -7.70
C LEU A 103 -8.95 -12.00 -8.89
N LEU A 104 -7.98 -12.11 -9.81
CA LEU A 104 -8.07 -13.01 -10.97
C LEU A 104 -8.30 -14.46 -10.54
N ALA A 105 -7.58 -14.92 -9.50
CA ALA A 105 -7.74 -16.26 -8.95
C ALA A 105 -9.14 -16.46 -8.36
N LEU A 106 -9.66 -15.48 -7.61
CA LEU A 106 -11.00 -15.52 -7.03
C LEU A 106 -12.09 -15.57 -8.09
N LEU A 107 -12.01 -14.74 -9.13
CA LEU A 107 -12.97 -14.73 -10.23
C LEU A 107 -12.99 -16.08 -10.96
N ARG A 108 -11.82 -16.64 -11.28
CA ARG A 108 -11.71 -17.96 -11.91
C ARG A 108 -12.28 -19.07 -11.03
N ALA A 109 -11.98 -19.05 -9.73
CA ALA A 109 -12.53 -20.01 -8.78
C ALA A 109 -14.06 -19.89 -8.63
N ALA A 110 -14.62 -18.70 -8.85
CA ALA A 110 -16.06 -18.44 -8.88
C ALA A 110 -16.74 -18.88 -10.19
N GLY A 111 -15.98 -19.41 -11.16
CA GLY A 111 -16.50 -19.79 -12.47
C GLY A 111 -16.69 -18.63 -13.45
N ALA A 112 -16.09 -17.46 -13.19
CA ALA A 112 -16.03 -16.38 -14.16
C ALA A 112 -15.29 -16.84 -15.43
N GLN A 113 -15.82 -16.43 -16.58
CA GLN A 113 -15.24 -16.66 -17.91
C GLN A 113 -14.45 -15.42 -18.34
N ASP A 114 -13.65 -15.56 -19.39
CA ASP A 114 -12.92 -14.45 -20.04
C ASP A 114 -12.09 -13.58 -19.07
N VAL A 115 -11.57 -14.17 -17.99
CA VAL A 115 -10.86 -13.43 -16.93
C VAL A 115 -9.48 -12.97 -17.40
N ARG A 116 -9.34 -11.66 -17.65
CA ARG A 116 -8.14 -11.01 -18.18
C ARG A 116 -7.67 -9.86 -17.30
N HIS A 117 -6.35 -9.69 -17.22
CA HIS A 117 -5.72 -8.53 -16.61
C HIS A 117 -5.44 -7.51 -17.73
N VAL A 118 -6.35 -6.57 -17.94
CA VAL A 118 -6.30 -5.64 -19.08
C VAL A 118 -5.34 -4.48 -18.84
N ALA A 119 -5.13 -4.04 -17.59
CA ALA A 119 -4.11 -3.04 -17.26
C ALA A 119 -2.68 -3.52 -17.58
N ALA A 120 -2.42 -4.83 -17.57
CA ALA A 120 -1.15 -5.38 -18.03
C ALA A 120 -0.94 -5.22 -19.55
N GLU A 121 -2.01 -4.97 -20.31
CA GLU A 121 -1.98 -4.78 -21.77
C GLU A 121 -2.02 -3.28 -22.15
N SER A 122 -2.86 -2.48 -21.49
CA SER A 122 -2.95 -1.03 -21.71
C SER A 122 -3.61 -0.30 -20.53
N ASP A 123 -3.03 0.83 -20.11
CA ASP A 123 -3.62 1.72 -19.10
C ASP A 123 -4.84 2.52 -19.63
N SER A 124 -5.13 2.45 -20.94
CA SER A 124 -6.19 3.24 -21.58
C SER A 124 -7.61 2.75 -21.27
N TYR A 125 -7.78 1.54 -20.72
CA TYR A 125 -9.10 0.97 -20.46
C TYR A 125 -9.82 1.64 -19.29
N GLY A 126 -9.08 2.14 -18.28
CA GLY A 126 -9.64 2.74 -17.06
C GLY A 126 -10.23 1.73 -16.07
N TYR A 127 -9.80 0.47 -16.16
CA TYR A 127 -10.01 -0.60 -15.19
C TYR A 127 -8.89 -1.65 -15.32
N ASP A 128 -8.69 -2.45 -14.27
CA ASP A 128 -7.59 -3.42 -14.19
C ASP A 128 -7.96 -4.78 -14.77
N VAL A 129 -9.16 -5.27 -14.49
CA VAL A 129 -9.58 -6.65 -14.78
C VAL A 129 -10.87 -6.68 -15.59
N GLU A 130 -10.91 -7.51 -16.61
CA GLU A 130 -12.11 -7.86 -17.36
C GLU A 130 -12.51 -9.31 -17.04
N ALA A 131 -13.81 -9.55 -16.89
CA ALA A 131 -14.36 -10.88 -16.74
C ALA A 131 -15.81 -10.94 -17.22
N THR A 132 -16.29 -12.15 -17.51
CA THR A 132 -17.71 -12.44 -17.76
C THR A 132 -18.24 -13.34 -16.66
N VAL A 133 -19.33 -12.93 -15.99
CA VAL A 133 -19.98 -13.74 -14.95
C VAL A 133 -21.43 -13.94 -15.27
N ALA A 134 -21.86 -15.20 -15.36
CA ALA A 134 -23.23 -15.56 -15.74
C ALA A 134 -23.71 -14.82 -17.01
N GLY A 135 -22.81 -14.68 -17.99
CA GLY A 135 -23.07 -13.97 -19.25
C GLY A 135 -23.07 -12.44 -19.18
N HIS A 136 -22.78 -11.84 -18.02
CA HIS A 136 -22.71 -10.39 -17.85
C HIS A 136 -21.25 -9.93 -17.80
N PRO A 137 -20.87 -8.88 -18.55
CA PRO A 137 -19.54 -8.31 -18.47
C PRO A 137 -19.30 -7.66 -17.12
N LEU A 138 -18.05 -7.67 -16.70
CA LEU A 138 -17.57 -7.08 -15.46
C LEU A 138 -16.19 -6.47 -15.70
N HIS A 139 -16.08 -5.18 -15.48
CA HIS A 139 -14.85 -4.42 -15.62
C HIS A 139 -14.47 -3.89 -14.23
N ILE A 140 -13.36 -4.36 -13.67
CA ILE A 140 -13.02 -4.12 -12.26
C ILE A 140 -11.79 -3.22 -12.16
N GLU A 141 -11.95 -2.14 -11.41
CA GLU A 141 -10.85 -1.41 -10.80
C GLU A 141 -10.55 -2.04 -9.43
N CYS A 142 -9.34 -2.59 -9.27
CA CYS A 142 -8.91 -3.36 -8.10
C CYS A 142 -8.04 -2.49 -7.18
N LYS A 143 -8.45 -2.32 -5.92
CA LYS A 143 -7.64 -1.64 -4.90
C LYS A 143 -7.32 -2.58 -3.75
N ALA A 144 -6.05 -2.90 -3.54
CA ALA A 144 -5.62 -3.78 -2.46
C ALA A 144 -4.94 -3.04 -1.31
N THR A 145 -5.15 -3.52 -0.09
CA THR A 145 -4.51 -2.98 1.10
C THR A 145 -4.33 -4.06 2.17
N THR A 146 -3.35 -3.86 3.05
CA THR A 146 -3.17 -4.64 4.29
C THR A 146 -3.83 -3.96 5.50
N ASN A 147 -4.39 -2.75 5.33
CA ASN A 147 -4.98 -1.98 6.43
C ASN A 147 -6.47 -2.31 6.65
N ALA A 148 -6.75 -3.14 7.64
CA ALA A 148 -8.12 -3.50 8.01
C ALA A 148 -8.92 -2.38 8.72
N ARG A 149 -8.28 -1.28 9.18
CA ARG A 149 -8.94 -0.25 9.98
C ARG A 149 -9.69 0.77 9.14
N GLN A 150 -9.12 1.15 7.99
CA GLN A 150 -9.65 2.19 7.13
C GLN A 150 -9.38 1.83 5.67
N LEU A 151 -10.43 1.83 4.85
CA LEU A 151 -10.32 1.71 3.41
C LEU A 151 -10.02 3.08 2.81
N VAL A 152 -8.86 3.20 2.17
CA VAL A 152 -8.48 4.39 1.42
C VAL A 152 -8.24 3.97 -0.02
N VAL A 153 -8.91 4.62 -0.96
CA VAL A 153 -8.75 4.39 -2.39
C VAL A 153 -8.36 5.69 -3.08
N TYR A 154 -7.61 5.57 -4.16
CA TYR A 154 -7.26 6.66 -5.06
C TYR A 154 -7.90 6.36 -6.40
N LEU A 155 -8.64 7.31 -6.94
CA LEU A 155 -9.31 7.19 -8.24
C LEU A 155 -8.76 8.29 -9.16
N SER A 156 -8.25 7.91 -10.32
CA SER A 156 -7.85 8.87 -11.35
C SER A 156 -9.06 9.45 -12.09
N ARG A 157 -8.88 10.57 -12.78
CA ARG A 157 -9.93 11.17 -13.60
C ARG A 157 -10.36 10.22 -14.72
N ASN A 158 -9.41 9.52 -15.33
CA ASN A 158 -9.69 8.54 -16.36
C ASN A 158 -10.56 7.39 -15.82
N GLU A 159 -10.17 6.78 -14.70
CA GLU A 159 -10.96 5.72 -14.04
C GLU A 159 -12.38 6.21 -13.68
N PHE A 160 -12.51 7.45 -13.20
CA PHE A 160 -13.80 8.03 -12.85
C PHE A 160 -14.70 8.25 -14.07
N GLU A 161 -14.18 8.78 -15.16
CA GLU A 161 -14.98 8.97 -16.38
C GLU A 161 -15.35 7.63 -17.02
N THR A 162 -14.43 6.65 -17.02
CA THR A 162 -14.74 5.27 -17.42
C THR A 162 -15.85 4.69 -16.55
N MET A 163 -15.75 4.79 -15.22
CA MET A 163 -16.78 4.34 -14.28
C MET A 163 -18.17 4.92 -14.59
N ARG A 164 -18.23 6.21 -14.95
CA ARG A 164 -19.48 6.91 -15.28
C ARG A 164 -20.06 6.46 -16.61
N ALA A 165 -19.21 6.18 -17.59
CA ALA A 165 -19.63 5.80 -18.93
C ALA A 165 -20.01 4.32 -19.03
N ASP A 166 -19.37 3.46 -18.24
CA ASP A 166 -19.48 2.01 -18.33
C ASP A 166 -20.31 1.43 -17.17
N PRO A 167 -21.54 0.93 -17.43
CA PRO A 167 -22.38 0.30 -16.41
C PRO A 167 -21.79 -0.96 -15.78
N ALA A 168 -20.93 -1.69 -16.50
CA ALA A 168 -20.28 -2.93 -16.05
C ALA A 168 -19.07 -2.68 -15.13
N TRP A 169 -18.63 -1.42 -15.02
CA TRP A 169 -17.52 -1.03 -14.17
C TRP A 169 -17.83 -1.23 -12.68
N ALA A 170 -16.87 -1.72 -11.90
CA ALA A 170 -16.97 -1.87 -10.46
C ALA A 170 -15.63 -1.62 -9.77
N MET A 171 -15.62 -0.86 -8.67
CA MET A 171 -14.45 -0.76 -7.81
C MET A 171 -14.50 -1.85 -6.75
N VAL A 172 -13.53 -2.77 -6.80
CA VAL A 172 -13.38 -3.85 -5.83
C VAL A 172 -12.17 -3.54 -4.94
N ALA A 173 -12.40 -3.50 -3.62
CA ALA A 173 -11.35 -3.37 -2.64
C ALA A 173 -11.07 -4.70 -1.95
N LEU A 174 -9.79 -5.08 -1.87
CA LEU A 174 -9.32 -6.31 -1.25
C LEU A 174 -8.48 -6.03 -0.01
N LEU A 175 -8.84 -6.67 1.10
CA LEU A 175 -7.95 -6.79 2.25
C LEU A 175 -7.09 -8.02 2.04
N VAL A 176 -5.78 -7.82 1.90
CA VAL A 176 -4.81 -8.88 1.67
C VAL A 176 -3.84 -9.02 2.85
N ALA A 177 -3.40 -10.24 3.11
CA ALA A 177 -2.26 -10.52 3.96
C ALA A 177 -0.96 -10.09 3.28
N GLU A 178 0.13 -9.98 4.06
CA GLU A 178 1.49 -9.84 3.49
C GLU A 178 1.87 -11.02 2.56
N THR A 179 1.22 -12.18 2.74
CA THR A 179 1.39 -13.37 1.89
C THR A 179 0.60 -13.30 0.57
N GLY A 180 -0.20 -12.25 0.35
CA GLY A 180 -1.10 -12.12 -0.80
C GLY A 180 -2.44 -12.86 -0.66
N GLN A 181 -2.68 -13.53 0.47
CA GLN A 181 -3.99 -14.17 0.74
C GLN A 181 -5.07 -13.10 0.93
N VAL A 182 -6.22 -13.26 0.26
CA VAL A 182 -7.38 -12.38 0.45
C VAL A 182 -8.12 -12.76 1.72
N HIS A 183 -8.30 -11.79 2.61
CA HIS A 183 -9.09 -11.91 3.82
C HIS A 183 -10.51 -11.35 3.68
N GLN A 184 -10.68 -10.37 2.80
CA GLN A 184 -11.98 -9.77 2.53
C GLN A 184 -12.00 -9.11 1.16
N ALA A 185 -13.16 -9.18 0.50
CA ALA A 185 -13.47 -8.42 -0.70
C ALA A 185 -14.73 -7.59 -0.48
N VAL A 186 -14.71 -6.33 -0.90
CA VAL A 186 -15.89 -5.46 -0.92
C VAL A 186 -15.97 -4.72 -2.26
N THR A 187 -17.19 -4.41 -2.69
CA THR A 187 -17.43 -3.46 -3.78
C THR A 187 -17.74 -2.08 -3.20
N VAL A 188 -17.08 -1.04 -3.71
CA VAL A 188 -17.38 0.35 -3.36
C VAL A 188 -18.60 0.83 -4.15
N ASP A 189 -19.51 1.52 -3.48
CA ASP A 189 -20.74 2.03 -4.10
C ASP A 189 -20.43 3.11 -5.15
N ARG A 190 -20.81 2.84 -6.41
CA ARG A 190 -20.65 3.77 -7.55
C ARG A 190 -21.32 5.12 -7.29
N ARG A 191 -22.56 5.13 -6.79
CA ARG A 191 -23.31 6.37 -6.56
C ARG A 191 -22.66 7.21 -5.48
N TRP A 192 -22.10 6.57 -4.47
CA TRP A 192 -21.31 7.27 -3.45
C TRP A 192 -20.04 7.88 -4.04
N LEU A 193 -19.31 7.17 -4.91
CA LEU A 193 -18.12 7.70 -5.60
C LEU A 193 -18.49 8.93 -6.46
N GLU A 194 -19.55 8.84 -7.25
CA GLU A 194 -20.05 9.95 -8.07
C GLU A 194 -20.42 11.17 -7.24
N ALA A 195 -21.17 10.97 -6.14
CA ALA A 195 -21.58 12.05 -5.25
C ALA A 195 -20.42 12.66 -4.45
N SER A 196 -19.31 11.92 -4.28
CA SER A 196 -18.15 12.35 -3.50
C SER A 196 -17.02 12.93 -4.37
N ALA A 197 -17.13 12.84 -5.69
CA ALA A 197 -16.07 13.28 -6.60
C ALA A 197 -15.88 14.81 -6.55
N PRO A 198 -14.64 15.31 -6.64
CA PRO A 198 -14.39 16.75 -6.73
C PRO A 198 -15.05 17.36 -7.97
N ALA A 199 -15.55 18.58 -7.83
CA ALA A 199 -15.96 19.39 -8.97
C ALA A 199 -14.74 20.08 -9.60
N ASP A 200 -14.76 20.23 -10.91
CA ASP A 200 -13.82 21.11 -11.60
C ASP A 200 -14.16 22.57 -11.25
N THR A 201 -13.18 23.33 -10.78
CA THR A 201 -13.43 24.65 -10.15
C THR A 201 -13.21 25.84 -11.09
N ALA A 202 -12.60 25.63 -12.26
CA ALA A 202 -12.31 26.69 -13.23
C ALA A 202 -12.21 26.14 -14.65
N ASP A 203 -12.48 27.00 -15.64
CA ASP A 203 -12.33 26.66 -17.05
C ASP A 203 -10.89 26.25 -17.37
N GLY A 204 -10.72 25.11 -18.03
CA GLY A 204 -9.41 24.56 -18.36
C GLY A 204 -8.63 23.95 -17.20
N VAL A 205 -9.23 23.85 -15.99
CA VAL A 205 -8.64 23.18 -14.83
C VAL A 205 -9.52 22.00 -14.44
N CYS A 206 -9.00 20.78 -14.58
CA CYS A 206 -9.64 19.57 -14.10
C CYS A 206 -8.85 18.93 -12.98
N TRP A 207 -9.54 18.23 -12.08
CA TRP A 207 -8.84 17.36 -11.12
C TRP A 207 -8.28 16.12 -11.84
N GLU A 208 -7.10 15.67 -11.43
CA GLU A 208 -6.40 14.52 -12.03
C GLU A 208 -6.60 13.23 -11.23
N SER A 209 -6.55 13.32 -9.90
CA SER A 209 -6.81 12.19 -9.00
C SER A 209 -7.46 12.66 -7.70
N ALA A 210 -8.22 11.77 -7.07
CA ALA A 210 -8.88 12.03 -5.79
C ALA A 210 -8.62 10.89 -4.80
N ARG A 211 -8.38 11.26 -3.53
CA ARG A 211 -8.21 10.33 -2.41
C ARG A 211 -9.50 10.23 -1.62
N TYR A 212 -10.05 9.02 -1.54
CA TYR A 212 -11.28 8.74 -0.82
C TYR A 212 -10.98 7.95 0.45
N VAL A 213 -11.54 8.39 1.57
CA VAL A 213 -11.67 7.57 2.78
C VAL A 213 -13.06 6.95 2.73
N VAL A 214 -13.14 5.68 2.35
CA VAL A 214 -14.43 5.03 2.07
C VAL A 214 -15.10 4.64 3.39
N PRO A 215 -16.31 5.17 3.69
CA PRO A 215 -17.02 4.81 4.90
C PRO A 215 -17.66 3.41 4.76
N PRO A 216 -17.91 2.70 5.88
CA PRO A 216 -18.46 1.34 5.83
C PRO A 216 -19.81 1.23 5.08
N HIS A 217 -20.65 2.26 5.15
CA HIS A 217 -21.95 2.27 4.47
C HIS A 217 -21.84 2.41 2.95
N ALA A 218 -20.72 2.89 2.42
CA ALA A 218 -20.46 3.02 0.99
C ALA A 218 -19.79 1.78 0.38
N THR A 219 -19.90 0.63 1.06
CA THR A 219 -19.37 -0.65 0.58
C THR A 219 -20.44 -1.72 0.63
N ALA A 220 -20.36 -2.71 -0.25
CA ALA A 220 -21.13 -3.94 -0.18
C ALA A 220 -20.16 -5.13 -0.04
N PRO A 221 -20.46 -6.14 0.80
CA PRO A 221 -19.59 -7.29 0.96
C PRO A 221 -19.61 -8.17 -0.30
N GLY A 222 -18.43 -8.67 -0.67
CA GLY A 222 -18.24 -9.46 -1.88
C GLY A 222 -17.95 -8.62 -3.12
N ILE A 223 -18.05 -9.27 -4.28
CA ILE A 223 -17.97 -8.61 -5.59
C ILE A 223 -19.38 -8.53 -6.17
N MET A 224 -19.80 -7.33 -6.56
CA MET A 224 -21.15 -7.03 -7.03
C MET A 224 -21.13 -6.57 -8.49
N VAL A 225 -22.16 -6.92 -9.27
CA VAL A 225 -22.47 -6.35 -10.59
C VAL A 225 -23.93 -5.95 -10.65
N GLY A 226 -24.20 -4.67 -10.91
CA GLY A 226 -25.55 -4.11 -10.80
C GLY A 226 -26.13 -4.37 -9.41
N THR A 227 -27.24 -5.10 -9.33
CA THR A 227 -27.86 -5.55 -8.06
C THR A 227 -27.49 -6.98 -7.66
N GLY A 228 -26.77 -7.72 -8.52
CA GLY A 228 -26.41 -9.12 -8.31
C GLY A 228 -25.07 -9.27 -7.59
N ARG A 229 -24.98 -10.25 -6.69
CA ARG A 229 -23.73 -10.64 -6.01
C ARG A 229 -23.06 -11.76 -6.80
N ILE A 230 -21.81 -11.57 -7.17
CA ILE A 230 -20.98 -12.51 -7.95
C ILE A 230 -20.18 -13.43 -7.04
N LEU A 231 -19.55 -12.84 -6.03
CA LEU A 231 -18.78 -13.57 -5.03
C LEU A 231 -19.31 -13.20 -3.66
N ALA A 232 -19.64 -14.21 -2.86
CA ALA A 232 -19.95 -14.03 -1.45
C ALA A 232 -18.71 -13.53 -0.69
N ASP A 233 -18.94 -12.98 0.50
CA ASP A 233 -17.87 -12.52 1.38
C ASP A 233 -16.87 -13.66 1.62
N LEU A 234 -15.63 -13.48 1.16
CA LEU A 234 -14.54 -14.45 1.33
C LEU A 234 -13.93 -14.27 2.73
N GLY A 235 -14.76 -14.45 3.76
CA GLY A 235 -14.36 -14.34 5.15
C GLY A 235 -13.75 -15.64 5.68
N GLN A 236 -12.70 -16.17 5.05
CA GLN A 236 -11.91 -17.25 5.65
C GLN A 236 -10.94 -16.64 6.67
N GLY A 237 -11.30 -16.71 7.95
CA GLY A 237 -10.27 -16.85 9.01
C GLY A 237 -9.78 -15.58 9.71
N MET A 238 -10.65 -14.66 10.10
CA MET A 238 -10.34 -13.76 11.23
C MET A 238 -11.50 -13.75 12.23
N ASN A 239 -11.58 -14.79 13.08
CA ASN A 239 -12.54 -14.82 14.18
C ASN A 239 -12.45 -13.52 15.00
N GLY A 240 -13.49 -12.69 14.92
CA GLY A 240 -13.67 -11.50 15.76
C GLY A 240 -13.09 -10.17 15.25
N VAL A 241 -12.39 -10.11 14.11
CA VAL A 241 -11.87 -8.83 13.59
C VAL A 241 -12.84 -8.23 12.58
N ARG A 242 -13.42 -7.05 12.92
CA ARG A 242 -14.18 -6.24 11.97
C ARG A 242 -13.20 -5.48 11.07
N ALA A 243 -13.11 -5.88 9.81
CA ALA A 243 -12.40 -5.11 8.80
C ALA A 243 -13.35 -4.07 8.19
N TRP A 244 -12.87 -2.82 8.12
CA TRP A 244 -13.62 -1.65 7.64
C TRP A 244 -15.02 -1.50 8.25
N GLY A 245 -15.16 -1.83 9.54
CA GLY A 245 -16.43 -1.76 10.26
C GLY A 245 -17.45 -2.85 9.92
N ARG A 246 -17.11 -3.80 9.03
CA ARG A 246 -17.94 -4.96 8.67
C ARG A 246 -17.47 -6.23 9.37
N SER A 247 -18.42 -7.07 9.78
CA SER A 247 -18.17 -8.44 10.24
C SER A 247 -18.20 -9.39 9.05
N SER A 248 -17.24 -10.31 8.98
CA SER A 248 -17.20 -11.38 7.99
C SER A 248 -18.37 -12.35 8.21
N GLY A 249 -19.25 -12.47 7.21
CA GLY A 249 -20.42 -13.35 7.26
C GLY A 249 -20.23 -14.56 6.36
N LEU A 250 -20.11 -15.75 6.95
CA LEU A 250 -20.07 -17.04 6.24
C LEU A 250 -21.29 -17.23 5.35
N ALA A 251 -21.09 -17.37 4.05
CA ALA A 251 -21.97 -18.16 3.19
C ALA A 251 -21.21 -18.61 1.93
N LEU A 252 -20.90 -19.91 1.85
CA LEU A 252 -20.74 -20.59 0.57
C LEU A 252 -22.09 -20.52 -0.14
N LEU A 253 -22.13 -19.90 -1.32
CA LEU A 253 -23.28 -20.05 -2.21
C LEU A 253 -23.21 -21.48 -2.78
N SER A 254 -24.23 -22.27 -2.47
CA SER A 254 -24.55 -23.55 -3.11
C SER A 254 -25.00 -23.35 -4.54
#